data_AF-A0A4U0UJQ3-F1
#
_entry.id   AF-A0A4U0UJQ3-F1
#
_cell.length_a   1.000
_cell.length_b   1.000
_cell.length_c   1.000
_cell.angle_alpha   90.00
_cell.angle_beta   90.00
_cell.angle_gamma   90.00
#
_symmetry.space_group_name_H-M   'P 1'
#
loop_
_entity.id
_entity.type
_entity.pdbx_description
1 polymer ?
#
loop_
_entity_poly.entity_id
_entity_poly.type
_entity_poly.pdbx_seq_one_letter_code
_entity_poly.pdbx_strand_id
1 'polypeptide(L)'
;MLAALISHMLSEPEATATVIDITLAFDLRRLHGKLAHALQFHGRDIKEAMTILGRLKIMKVFDFVGLTESVVEVRESLESSGTYSPPHVLKQAAPRSTVGDSEDEGEMLDVPTLPSPAPQDKPKDISSPSLLIIDSISQIAAPLIKSNHVQGQALLTSFMRSLAHLSRTHHLCTLLLNGTTTYSQSKEDTPSIFSSCALRPALGKTFAYMLDLHLLVHAIPNTAADARRVYGNKHEGKGEQEAGLVEVIEVLQDRHGSRVDKWTALTLDTSSNLAELL
;
A
#
# COMPACT_ATOMS: atom_id res chain seq x y z
N MET A 1 8.84 2.35 2.24
CA MET A 1 7.56 2.55 2.94
C MET A 1 7.47 3.90 3.66
N LEU A 2 8.19 4.11 4.78
CA LEU A 2 8.02 5.30 5.63
C LEU A 2 8.21 6.63 4.89
N ALA A 3 9.19 6.72 3.98
CA ALA A 3 9.40 7.93 3.17
C ALA A 3 8.19 8.27 2.29
N ALA A 4 7.59 7.27 1.62
CA ALA A 4 6.38 7.47 0.82
C ALA A 4 5.19 7.91 1.69
N LEU A 5 5.03 7.31 2.87
CA LEU A 5 3.99 7.68 3.81
C LEU A 5 4.13 9.14 4.28
N ILE A 6 5.34 9.54 4.70
CA ILE A 6 5.62 10.92 5.12
C ILE A 6 5.38 11.89 3.98
N SER A 7 5.89 11.60 2.78
CA SER A 7 5.71 12.45 1.61
C SER A 7 4.23 12.68 1.28
N HIS A 8 3.40 11.62 1.32
CA HIS A 8 1.96 11.71 1.10
C HIS A 8 1.23 12.49 2.19
N MET A 9 1.57 12.24 3.45
CA MET A 9 0.93 12.93 4.57
C MET A 9 1.30 14.42 4.64
N LEU A 10 2.45 14.80 4.08
CA LEU A 10 2.88 16.21 3.99
C LEU A 10 2.42 16.90 2.70
N SER A 11 2.06 16.16 1.65
CA SER A 11 1.67 16.76 0.36
C SER A 11 0.36 17.51 0.43
N GLU A 12 -0.64 16.97 1.15
CA GLU A 12 -1.94 17.62 1.32
C GLU A 12 -2.45 17.56 2.77
N PRO A 13 -3.14 18.62 3.25
CA PRO A 13 -3.69 18.67 4.61
C PRO A 13 -4.75 17.61 4.90
N GLU A 14 -5.53 17.24 3.89
CA GLU A 14 -6.63 16.27 3.99
C GLU A 14 -6.22 14.85 3.55
N ALA A 15 -4.96 14.65 3.14
CA ALA A 15 -4.47 13.33 2.72
C ALA A 15 -4.64 12.30 3.84
N THR A 16 -5.29 11.17 3.55
CA THR A 16 -5.42 10.07 4.51
C THR A 16 -4.52 8.91 4.12
N ALA A 17 -4.12 8.10 5.09
CA ALA A 17 -3.34 6.90 4.81
C ALA A 17 -3.81 5.72 5.67
N THR A 18 -3.84 4.53 5.08
CA THR A 18 -4.05 3.27 5.79
C THR A 18 -2.86 2.35 5.57
N VAL A 19 -2.32 1.78 6.64
CA VAL A 19 -1.28 0.76 6.61
C VAL A 19 -1.86 -0.56 7.11
N ILE A 20 -1.88 -1.57 6.25
CA ILE A 20 -2.16 -2.96 6.63
C ILE A 20 -0.82 -3.63 6.92
N ASP A 21 -0.51 -3.77 8.22
CA ASP A 21 0.71 -4.35 8.76
C ASP A 21 0.54 -5.86 8.98
N ILE A 22 1.06 -6.63 8.04
CA ILE A 22 1.12 -8.10 8.05
C ILE A 22 2.41 -8.56 8.73
N THR A 23 3.52 -7.83 8.54
CA THR A 23 4.82 -8.17 9.14
C THR A 23 4.89 -7.92 10.63
N LEU A 24 3.95 -7.14 11.17
CA LEU A 24 3.91 -6.68 12.56
C LEU A 24 5.15 -5.87 12.95
N ALA A 25 5.83 -5.30 11.96
CA ALA A 25 7.07 -4.55 12.11
C ALA A 25 6.87 -3.03 11.99
N PHE A 26 5.62 -2.56 11.87
CA PHE A 26 5.35 -1.14 11.77
C PHE A 26 5.66 -0.40 13.09
N ASP A 27 6.66 0.49 13.03
CA ASP A 27 7.08 1.30 14.18
C ASP A 27 6.56 2.74 14.08
N LEU A 28 5.47 3.01 14.81
CA LEU A 28 4.85 4.34 14.89
C LEU A 28 5.78 5.37 15.53
N ARG A 29 6.65 4.98 16.47
CA ARG A 29 7.60 5.89 17.12
C ARG A 29 8.66 6.33 16.10
N ARG A 30 9.17 5.40 15.30
CA ARG A 30 10.09 5.70 14.21
C ARG A 30 9.44 6.59 13.15
N LEU A 31 8.17 6.36 12.82
CA LEU A 31 7.42 7.25 11.92
C LEU A 31 7.30 8.66 12.51
N HIS A 32 6.86 8.79 13.76
CA HIS A 32 6.73 10.09 14.43
C HIS A 32 8.06 10.86 14.43
N GLY A 33 9.17 10.20 14.80
CA GLY A 33 10.49 10.84 14.82
C GLY A 33 10.91 11.37 13.45
N LYS A 34 10.66 10.60 12.38
CA LYS A 34 10.95 11.04 11.01
C LYS A 34 10.01 12.15 10.52
N LEU A 35 8.73 12.07 10.86
CA LEU A 35 7.76 13.10 10.52
C LEU A 35 8.09 14.43 11.21
N ALA A 36 8.43 14.39 12.49
CA ALA A 36 8.91 15.56 13.24
C ALA A 36 10.12 16.22 12.59
N HIS A 37 11.10 15.40 12.18
CA HIS A 37 12.28 15.88 11.47
C HIS A 37 11.93 16.51 10.11
N ALA A 38 11.05 15.88 9.33
CA ALA A 38 10.59 16.40 8.04
C ALA A 38 9.84 17.74 8.20
N LEU A 39 8.99 17.87 9.21
CA LEU A 39 8.31 19.13 9.55
C LEU A 39 9.30 20.23 9.90
N GLN A 40 10.28 19.93 10.76
CA GLN A 40 11.31 20.87 11.15
C GLN A 40 12.12 21.35 9.94
N PHE A 41 12.48 20.43 9.03
CA PHE A 41 13.16 20.75 7.78
C PHE A 41 12.34 21.67 6.86
N HIS A 42 11.01 21.54 6.88
CA HIS A 42 10.07 22.41 6.15
C HIS A 42 9.68 23.69 6.92
N GLY A 43 10.28 23.95 8.08
CA GLY A 43 9.98 25.12 8.91
C GLY A 43 8.61 25.11 9.60
N ARG A 44 7.98 23.93 9.73
CA ARG A 44 6.68 23.72 10.40
C ARG A 44 6.85 23.34 11.87
N ASP A 45 5.79 23.51 12.67
CA ASP A 45 5.82 23.11 14.08
C ASP A 45 5.82 21.58 14.20
N ILE A 46 6.77 21.03 14.96
CA ILE A 46 6.89 19.61 15.26
C ILE A 46 5.61 19.06 15.90
N LYS A 47 4.86 19.90 16.65
CA LYS A 47 3.59 19.50 17.28
C LYS A 47 2.53 19.10 16.26
N GLU A 48 2.61 19.58 15.02
CA GLU A 48 1.72 19.20 13.94
C GLU A 48 1.82 17.71 13.59
N ALA A 49 2.93 17.03 13.95
CA ALA A 49 3.12 15.61 13.72
C ALA A 49 1.98 14.77 14.31
N MET A 50 1.47 15.10 15.49
CA MET A 50 0.37 14.36 16.12
C MET A 50 -0.95 14.54 15.38
N THR A 51 -1.24 15.76 14.89
CA THR A 51 -2.42 16.03 14.07
C THR A 51 -2.34 15.25 12.75
N ILE A 52 -1.16 15.22 12.14
CA ILE A 52 -0.92 14.46 10.90
C ILE A 52 -1.11 12.97 11.15
N LEU A 53 -0.53 12.41 12.22
CA LEU A 53 -0.71 11.01 12.59
C LEU A 53 -2.17 10.64 12.89
N GLY A 54 -3.02 11.60 13.25
CA GLY A 54 -4.47 11.40 13.38
C GLY A 54 -5.16 10.97 12.07
N ARG A 55 -4.55 11.24 10.91
CA ARG A 55 -5.03 10.82 9.57
C ARG A 55 -4.48 9.46 9.11
N LEU A 56 -3.70 8.79 9.96
CA LEU A 56 -3.12 7.48 9.69
C LEU A 56 -3.93 6.38 10.41
N LYS A 57 -4.48 5.46 9.64
CA LYS A 57 -5.07 4.22 10.14
C LYS A 57 -4.07 3.08 10.03
N ILE A 58 -3.94 2.27 11.07
CA ILE A 58 -3.06 1.09 11.08
C ILE A 58 -3.90 -0.13 11.43
N MET A 59 -3.83 -1.15 10.58
CA MET A 59 -4.57 -2.40 10.71
C MET A 59 -3.57 -3.54 10.79
N LYS A 60 -3.71 -4.44 11.77
CA LYS A 60 -2.82 -5.59 11.92
C LYS A 60 -3.51 -6.83 11.36
N VAL A 61 -2.83 -7.55 10.48
CA VAL A 61 -3.38 -8.70 9.77
C VAL A 61 -2.44 -9.89 9.91
N PHE A 62 -3.00 -11.08 10.09
CA PHE A 62 -2.24 -12.30 10.33
C PHE A 62 -2.42 -13.36 9.23
N ASP A 63 -3.47 -13.24 8.42
CA ASP A 63 -3.80 -14.17 7.36
C ASP A 63 -4.48 -13.47 6.17
N PHE A 64 -4.81 -14.26 5.16
CA PHE A 64 -5.42 -13.74 3.94
C PHE A 64 -6.88 -13.31 4.10
N VAL A 65 -7.61 -13.90 5.06
CA VAL A 65 -8.99 -13.52 5.37
C VAL A 65 -9.00 -12.13 5.99
N GLY A 66 -8.17 -11.91 7.02
CA GLY A 66 -7.99 -10.62 7.66
C GLY A 66 -7.50 -9.53 6.69
N LEU A 67 -6.67 -9.88 5.69
CA LEU A 67 -6.30 -8.94 4.62
C LEU A 67 -7.53 -8.53 3.81
N THR A 68 -8.37 -9.50 3.43
CA THR A 68 -9.56 -9.24 2.62
C THR A 68 -10.57 -8.39 3.40
N GLU A 69 -10.83 -8.71 4.67
CA GLU A 69 -11.69 -7.93 5.57
C GLU A 69 -11.16 -6.51 5.75
N SER A 70 -9.85 -6.35 5.93
CA SER A 70 -9.23 -5.03 6.08
C SER A 70 -9.41 -4.15 4.84
N VAL A 71 -9.33 -4.74 3.64
CA VAL A 71 -9.59 -4.01 2.39
C VAL A 71 -11.07 -3.65 2.23
N VAL A 72 -11.99 -4.48 2.72
CA VAL A 72 -13.42 -4.15 2.78
C VAL A 72 -13.65 -2.96 3.70
N GLU A 73 -13.04 -2.94 4.89
CA GLU A 73 -13.15 -1.80 5.81
C GLU A 73 -12.58 -0.50 5.21
N VAL A 74 -11.49 -0.58 4.43
CA VAL A 74 -10.96 0.57 3.68
C VAL A 74 -11.98 1.06 2.66
N ARG A 75 -12.63 0.16 1.92
CA ARG A 75 -13.69 0.51 0.98
C ARG A 75 -14.83 1.23 1.68
N GLU A 76 -15.35 0.68 2.76
CA GLU A 76 -16.45 1.27 3.53
C GLU A 76 -16.08 2.67 4.05
N SER A 77 -14.83 2.87 4.47
CA SER A 77 -14.32 4.19 4.89
C SER A 77 -14.29 5.20 3.73
N LEU A 78 -13.97 4.76 2.51
CA LEU A 78 -13.94 5.61 1.33
C LEU A 78 -15.35 5.93 0.81
N GLU A 79 -16.30 5.01 0.97
CA GLU A 79 -17.70 5.19 0.58
C GLU A 79 -18.47 6.05 1.59
N SER A 80 -18.27 5.84 2.89
CA SER A 80 -18.89 6.62 3.97
C SER A 80 -18.44 8.08 3.99
N SER A 81 -17.20 8.37 3.58
CA SER A 81 -16.69 9.74 3.43
C SER A 81 -17.41 10.54 2.33
N GLY A 82 -18.10 9.87 1.39
CA GLY A 82 -18.91 10.50 0.35
C GLY A 82 -20.36 10.82 0.76
N THR A 83 -20.79 10.41 1.95
CA THR A 83 -22.15 10.64 2.45
C THR A 83 -22.09 11.07 3.91
N TYR A 84 -21.91 12.37 4.14
CA TYR A 84 -21.96 12.95 5.48
C TYR A 84 -23.37 12.74 6.07
N SER A 85 -23.52 11.75 6.94
CA SER A 85 -24.59 11.70 7.93
C SER A 85 -23.96 11.96 9.29
N PRO A 86 -24.53 12.86 10.12
CA PRO A 86 -23.98 13.17 11.43
C PRO A 86 -23.96 11.93 12.33
N PRO A 87 -23.06 11.88 13.33
CA PRO A 87 -22.82 10.69 14.15
C PRO A 87 -24.11 10.25 14.84
N HIS A 88 -24.60 9.07 14.47
CA HIS A 88 -25.69 8.41 15.17
C HIS A 88 -25.20 8.04 16.58
N VAL A 89 -25.71 8.78 17.56
CA VAL A 89 -25.84 8.35 18.94
C VAL A 89 -26.35 6.92 18.96
N LEU A 90 -25.62 6.04 19.66
CA LEU A 90 -26.02 4.68 20.04
C LEU A 90 -27.49 4.67 20.50
N LYS A 91 -28.42 4.35 19.60
CA LYS A 91 -29.76 3.93 19.99
C LYS A 91 -29.68 2.45 20.32
N GLN A 92 -29.74 2.20 21.63
CA GLN A 92 -29.93 0.90 22.23
C GLN A 92 -30.94 0.08 21.41
N ALA A 93 -30.51 -1.13 21.03
CA ALA A 93 -31.38 -2.14 20.48
C ALA A 93 -32.47 -2.48 21.51
N ALA A 94 -33.72 -2.14 21.17
CA ALA A 94 -34.87 -2.69 21.87
C ALA A 94 -35.15 -4.10 21.30
N PRO A 95 -35.28 -5.14 22.13
CA PRO A 95 -35.66 -6.46 21.69
C PRO A 95 -37.19 -6.62 21.79
N ARG A 96 -37.82 -7.22 20.76
CA ARG A 96 -38.83 -8.30 20.92
C ARG A 96 -39.54 -8.65 19.60
N SER A 97 -39.47 -9.96 19.28
CA SER A 97 -40.57 -10.86 18.90
C SER A 97 -41.91 -10.23 18.51
N THR A 98 -42.43 -10.56 17.33
CA THR A 98 -43.55 -11.52 17.07
C THR A 98 -44.11 -11.23 15.67
N VAL A 99 -44.06 -12.20 14.76
CA VAL A 99 -44.76 -12.11 13.46
C VAL A 99 -46.21 -12.51 13.70
N GLY A 100 -47.12 -11.56 13.56
CA GLY A 100 -48.56 -11.80 13.48
C GLY A 100 -49.01 -11.56 12.04
N ASP A 101 -49.50 -12.62 11.39
CA ASP A 101 -50.24 -12.54 10.12
C ASP A 101 -51.55 -11.77 10.34
N SER A 102 -51.83 -10.78 9.49
CA SER A 102 -53.18 -10.29 9.18
C SER A 102 -53.12 -9.48 7.88
N GLU A 103 -53.73 -10.04 6.82
CA GLU A 103 -54.22 -9.30 5.66
C GLU A 103 -55.33 -8.34 6.11
N ASP A 104 -55.30 -7.09 5.64
CA ASP A 104 -56.50 -6.27 5.50
C ASP A 104 -56.31 -5.28 4.33
N GLU A 105 -57.13 -5.44 3.30
CA GLU A 105 -57.21 -4.53 2.17
C GLU A 105 -58.01 -3.29 2.58
N GLY A 106 -57.32 -2.17 2.75
CA GLY A 106 -57.93 -0.87 2.99
C GLY A 106 -57.51 0.13 1.92
N GLU A 107 -58.39 0.37 0.95
CA GLU A 107 -58.33 1.49 0.01
C GLU A 107 -58.06 2.81 0.77
N MET A 108 -56.92 3.43 0.52
CA MET A 108 -56.64 4.80 0.97
C MET A 108 -56.26 5.70 -0.21
N LEU A 109 -57.32 6.31 -0.75
CA LEU A 109 -57.44 7.67 -1.29
C LEU A 109 -56.15 8.42 -1.67
N ASP A 110 -56.10 8.80 -2.95
CA ASP A 110 -55.16 9.76 -3.56
C ASP A 110 -54.98 11.03 -2.71
N VAL A 111 -53.82 11.12 -2.05
CA VAL A 111 -53.30 12.39 -1.53
C VAL A 111 -52.35 12.95 -2.61
N PRO A 112 -52.55 14.18 -3.13
CA PRO A 112 -51.61 14.77 -4.07
C PRO A 112 -50.24 14.92 -3.40
N THR A 113 -49.31 14.04 -3.78
CA THR A 113 -47.93 14.13 -3.32
C THR A 113 -47.31 15.33 -4.03
N LEU A 114 -47.05 16.40 -3.27
CA LEU A 114 -46.20 17.51 -3.72
C LEU A 114 -44.94 16.93 -4.36
N PRO A 115 -44.48 17.43 -5.53
CA PRO A 115 -43.28 16.91 -6.16
C PRO A 115 -42.12 17.05 -5.17
N SER A 116 -41.60 15.90 -4.72
CA SER A 116 -40.35 15.83 -3.98
C SER A 116 -39.30 16.57 -4.81
N PRO A 117 -38.55 17.52 -4.25
CA PRO A 117 -37.50 18.19 -4.99
C PRO A 117 -36.57 17.11 -5.54
N ALA A 118 -36.37 17.14 -6.87
CA ALA A 118 -35.44 16.28 -7.58
C ALA A 118 -34.11 16.21 -6.79
N PRO A 119 -33.41 15.06 -6.77
CA PRO A 119 -32.11 14.97 -6.13
C PRO A 119 -31.24 16.10 -6.68
N GLN A 120 -30.95 17.08 -5.83
CA GLN A 120 -29.99 18.10 -6.20
C GLN A 120 -28.66 17.38 -6.31
N ASP A 121 -28.16 17.25 -7.54
CA ASP A 121 -26.79 16.87 -7.84
C ASP A 121 -25.88 17.87 -7.14
N LYS A 122 -25.53 17.58 -5.88
CA LYS A 122 -24.40 18.23 -5.24
C LYS A 122 -23.19 17.82 -6.06
N PRO A 123 -22.33 18.76 -6.46
CA PRO A 123 -21.08 18.42 -7.11
C PRO A 123 -20.38 17.38 -6.24
N LYS A 124 -20.04 16.23 -6.84
CA LYS A 124 -19.26 15.17 -6.18
C LYS A 124 -18.04 15.83 -5.56
N ASP A 125 -18.01 15.95 -4.24
CA ASP A 125 -16.86 16.46 -3.52
C ASP A 125 -15.62 15.69 -4.01
N ILE A 126 -14.59 16.42 -4.39
CA ILE A 126 -13.31 15.85 -4.82
C ILE A 126 -12.78 15.08 -3.62
N SER A 127 -12.87 13.74 -3.64
CA SER A 127 -12.46 12.95 -2.47
C SER A 127 -10.97 13.19 -2.22
N SER A 128 -10.62 13.57 -0.99
CA SER A 128 -9.24 13.75 -0.55
C SER A 128 -8.38 12.55 -0.96
N PRO A 129 -7.12 12.76 -1.40
CA PRO A 129 -6.28 11.66 -1.83
C PRO A 129 -5.99 10.72 -0.66
N SER A 130 -6.12 9.41 -0.93
CA SER A 130 -5.88 8.36 0.05
C SER A 130 -4.72 7.48 -0.38
N LEU A 131 -3.92 7.01 0.57
CA LEU A 131 -2.84 6.06 0.36
C LEU A 131 -3.11 4.78 1.15
N LEU A 132 -3.15 3.63 0.47
CA LEU A 132 -3.19 2.31 1.10
C LEU A 132 -1.84 1.64 0.94
N ILE A 133 -1.22 1.24 2.05
CA ILE A 133 0.01 0.45 2.08
C ILE A 133 -0.31 -0.94 2.63
N ILE A 134 0.15 -2.00 1.97
CA ILE A 134 0.02 -3.39 2.44
C ILE A 134 1.41 -4.00 2.59
N ASP A 135 1.82 -4.34 3.82
CA ASP A 135 3.19 -4.74 4.16
C ASP A 135 3.27 -6.07 4.94
N SER A 136 3.78 -7.20 4.41
CA SER A 136 4.04 -7.53 3.01
C SER A 136 3.11 -8.68 2.61
N ILE A 137 2.40 -8.52 1.48
CA ILE A 137 1.44 -9.51 0.98
C ILE A 137 2.05 -10.90 0.80
N SER A 138 3.36 -10.98 0.53
CA SER A 138 4.07 -12.24 0.35
C SER A 138 4.02 -13.16 1.56
N GLN A 139 3.95 -12.62 2.78
CA GLN A 139 3.94 -13.41 4.01
C GLN A 139 2.71 -14.29 4.14
N ILE A 140 1.57 -13.84 3.60
CA ILE A 140 0.29 -14.56 3.68
C ILE A 140 -0.09 -15.21 2.35
N ALA A 141 0.32 -14.63 1.21
CA ALA A 141 -0.01 -15.19 -0.11
C ALA A 141 0.93 -16.33 -0.52
N ALA A 142 2.22 -16.27 -0.20
CA ALA A 142 3.18 -17.31 -0.62
C ALA A 142 2.87 -18.69 0.00
N PRO A 143 2.51 -18.82 1.29
CA PRO A 143 2.08 -20.10 1.86
C PRO A 143 0.86 -20.71 1.16
N LEU A 144 -0.13 -19.88 0.79
CA LEU A 144 -1.35 -20.32 0.10
C LEU A 144 -1.05 -20.85 -1.31
N ILE A 145 -0.17 -20.17 -2.05
CA ILE A 145 0.27 -20.62 -3.37
C ILE A 145 1.08 -21.92 -3.24
N LYS A 146 1.92 -22.03 -2.20
CA LYS A 146 2.72 -23.23 -1.97
C LYS A 146 1.86 -24.44 -1.57
N SER A 147 0.82 -24.24 -0.76
CA SER A 147 -0.08 -25.32 -0.32
C SER A 147 -0.95 -25.84 -1.45
N ASN A 148 -1.52 -24.95 -2.27
CA ASN A 148 -2.30 -25.31 -3.44
C ASN A 148 -2.13 -24.22 -4.50
N HIS A 149 -1.27 -24.49 -5.49
CA HIS A 149 -0.90 -23.51 -6.49
C HIS A 149 -2.12 -22.94 -7.24
N VAL A 150 -3.05 -23.79 -7.67
CA VAL A 150 -4.22 -23.36 -8.45
C VAL A 150 -5.13 -22.48 -7.61
N GLN A 151 -5.49 -22.96 -6.41
CA GLN A 151 -6.40 -22.23 -5.51
C GLN A 151 -5.77 -20.94 -4.99
N GLY A 152 -4.50 -21.00 -4.55
CA GLY A 152 -3.76 -19.84 -4.06
C GLY A 152 -3.59 -18.75 -5.11
N GLN A 153 -3.27 -19.13 -6.36
CA GLN A 153 -3.20 -18.18 -7.48
C GLN A 153 -4.57 -17.60 -7.83
N ALA A 154 -5.63 -18.41 -7.86
CA ALA A 154 -6.98 -17.93 -8.13
C ALA A 154 -7.44 -16.91 -7.07
N LEU A 155 -7.17 -17.19 -5.80
CA LEU A 155 -7.51 -16.32 -4.68
C LEU A 155 -6.72 -15.01 -4.73
N LEU A 156 -5.41 -15.07 -4.94
CA LEU A 156 -4.56 -13.87 -5.12
C LEU A 156 -5.03 -13.04 -6.32
N THR A 157 -5.34 -13.67 -7.45
CA THR A 157 -5.84 -12.98 -8.65
C THR A 157 -7.16 -12.26 -8.39
N SER A 158 -8.11 -12.92 -7.71
CA SER A 158 -9.40 -12.33 -7.34
C SER A 158 -9.24 -11.13 -6.42
N PHE A 159 -8.36 -11.26 -5.41
CA PHE A 159 -8.02 -10.17 -4.50
C PHE A 159 -7.38 -8.99 -5.24
N MET A 160 -6.36 -9.23 -6.06
CA MET A 160 -5.67 -8.18 -6.82
C MET A 160 -6.60 -7.45 -7.78
N ARG A 161 -7.53 -8.17 -8.45
CA ARG A 161 -8.57 -7.54 -9.28
C ARG A 161 -9.47 -6.62 -8.47
N SER A 162 -9.89 -7.05 -7.30
CA SER A 162 -10.75 -6.27 -6.40
C SER A 162 -10.04 -5.03 -5.87
N LEU A 163 -8.77 -5.18 -5.48
CA LEU A 163 -7.90 -4.09 -5.02
C LEU A 163 -7.62 -3.07 -6.13
N ALA A 164 -7.37 -3.54 -7.35
CA ALA A 164 -7.16 -2.67 -8.51
C ALA A 164 -8.45 -1.95 -8.92
N HIS A 165 -9.62 -2.57 -8.72
CA HIS A 165 -10.90 -1.90 -8.91
C HIS A 165 -11.10 -0.81 -7.85
N LEU A 166 -10.89 -1.12 -6.57
CA LEU A 166 -10.97 -0.13 -5.48
C LEU A 166 -10.05 1.08 -5.73
N SER A 167 -8.81 0.83 -6.11
CA SER A 167 -7.81 1.89 -6.38
C SER A 167 -8.18 2.77 -7.57
N ARG A 168 -8.90 2.23 -8.56
CA ARG A 168 -9.33 2.98 -9.76
C ARG A 168 -10.66 3.70 -9.57
N THR A 169 -11.55 3.15 -8.75
CA THR A 169 -12.88 3.72 -8.49
C THR A 169 -12.80 4.90 -7.52
N HIS A 170 -11.83 4.90 -6.61
CA HIS A 170 -11.60 5.98 -5.65
C HIS A 170 -10.28 6.68 -5.95
N HIS A 171 -10.08 7.91 -5.46
CA HIS A 171 -8.78 8.60 -5.53
C HIS A 171 -7.77 7.98 -4.53
N LEU A 172 -7.51 6.68 -4.70
CA LEU A 172 -6.70 5.84 -3.81
C LEU A 172 -5.44 5.35 -4.52
N CYS A 173 -4.27 5.76 -4.02
CA CYS A 173 -3.00 5.16 -4.38
C CYS A 173 -2.76 3.91 -3.52
N THR A 174 -2.46 2.77 -4.14
CA THR A 174 -2.14 1.54 -3.42
C THR A 174 -0.69 1.16 -3.62
N LEU A 175 0.07 1.07 -2.53
CA LEU A 175 1.45 0.59 -2.48
C LEU A 175 1.49 -0.80 -1.85
N LEU A 176 1.81 -1.80 -2.66
CA LEU A 176 1.87 -3.19 -2.24
C LEU A 176 3.32 -3.63 -2.05
N LEU A 177 3.71 -4.01 -0.83
CA LEU A 177 5.07 -4.49 -0.56
C LEU A 177 5.12 -6.01 -0.70
N ASN A 178 6.07 -6.46 -1.50
CA ASN A 178 6.32 -7.87 -1.79
C ASN A 178 7.74 -8.23 -1.39
N GLY A 179 7.92 -9.39 -0.76
CA GLY A 179 9.24 -9.93 -0.46
C GLY A 179 9.96 -10.41 -1.72
N THR A 180 11.24 -10.70 -1.56
CA THR A 180 12.08 -11.29 -2.61
C THR A 180 12.61 -12.66 -2.19
N THR A 181 12.88 -13.50 -3.17
CA THR A 181 13.53 -14.82 -3.02
C THR A 181 14.75 -14.90 -3.93
N THR A 182 15.70 -15.77 -3.59
CA THR A 182 16.91 -16.04 -4.39
C THR A 182 16.90 -17.50 -4.85
N TYR A 183 17.19 -17.75 -6.13
CA TYR A 183 17.26 -19.12 -6.69
C TYR A 183 18.64 -19.38 -7.32
N SER A 184 19.10 -20.64 -7.30
CA SER A 184 20.32 -21.07 -7.99
C SER A 184 20.07 -21.17 -9.51
N GLN A 185 20.47 -20.13 -10.22
CA GLN A 185 20.73 -19.96 -11.66
C GLN A 185 20.09 -20.93 -12.69
N SER A 186 19.14 -20.39 -13.46
CA SER A 186 19.27 -20.28 -14.92
C SER A 186 19.23 -18.80 -15.29
N LYS A 187 20.18 -18.34 -16.14
CA LYS A 187 20.33 -16.92 -16.52
C LYS A 187 19.13 -16.36 -17.31
N GLU A 188 18.32 -17.22 -17.92
CA GLU A 188 17.25 -16.79 -18.83
C GLU A 188 16.04 -16.16 -18.14
N ASP A 189 15.97 -16.18 -16.80
CA ASP A 189 14.75 -15.82 -16.07
C ASP A 189 14.94 -14.74 -14.98
N THR A 190 16.06 -14.02 -14.97
CA THR A 190 16.25 -12.92 -14.00
C THR A 190 15.48 -11.68 -14.46
N PRO A 191 14.59 -11.11 -13.62
CA PRO A 191 13.80 -9.95 -14.03
C PRO A 191 14.60 -8.65 -14.04
N SER A 192 15.73 -8.59 -13.34
CA SER A 192 16.57 -7.40 -13.21
C SER A 192 17.58 -7.29 -14.37
N ILE A 193 17.81 -6.07 -14.85
CA ILE A 193 18.88 -5.73 -15.81
C ILE A 193 20.28 -5.87 -15.21
N PHE A 194 20.40 -5.77 -13.87
CA PHE A 194 21.66 -5.93 -13.17
C PHE A 194 21.99 -7.42 -13.06
N SER A 195 23.05 -7.84 -13.74
CA SER A 195 23.54 -9.23 -13.71
C SER A 195 23.99 -9.70 -12.33
N SER A 196 24.33 -8.77 -11.43
CA SER A 196 24.65 -9.05 -10.03
C SER A 196 23.42 -9.27 -9.15
N CYS A 197 22.22 -8.91 -9.62
CA CYS A 197 20.99 -9.05 -8.85
C CYS A 197 20.39 -10.45 -9.05
N ALA A 198 20.42 -11.26 -8.00
CA ALA A 198 19.81 -12.59 -7.98
C ALA A 198 18.39 -12.58 -7.37
N LEU A 199 17.87 -11.41 -6.99
CA LEU A 199 16.57 -11.27 -6.34
C LEU A 199 15.44 -11.50 -7.34
N ARG A 200 14.40 -12.20 -6.89
CA ARG A 200 13.16 -12.40 -7.64
C ARG A 200 11.96 -12.10 -6.76
N PRO A 201 10.91 -11.44 -7.30
CA PRO A 201 9.64 -11.23 -6.58
C PRO A 201 9.08 -12.55 -6.02
N ALA A 202 8.67 -12.56 -4.75
CA ALA A 202 8.29 -13.80 -4.04
C ALA A 202 7.02 -14.48 -4.59
N LEU A 203 6.14 -13.74 -5.24
CA LEU A 203 4.85 -14.23 -5.76
C LEU A 203 4.89 -14.73 -7.20
N GLY A 204 6.09 -14.85 -7.78
CA GLY A 204 6.31 -15.41 -9.11
C GLY A 204 5.98 -14.44 -10.25
N LYS A 205 6.16 -14.92 -11.49
CA LYS A 205 6.06 -14.08 -12.72
C LYS A 205 4.63 -13.58 -12.98
N THR A 206 3.62 -14.39 -12.66
CA THR A 206 2.21 -14.04 -12.95
C THR A 206 1.73 -12.82 -12.16
N PHE A 207 2.27 -12.63 -10.95
CA PHE A 207 1.91 -11.50 -10.09
C PHE A 207 2.19 -10.14 -10.75
N ALA A 208 3.24 -10.05 -11.55
CA ALA A 208 3.64 -8.80 -12.19
C ALA A 208 2.59 -8.27 -13.19
N TYR A 209 1.79 -9.16 -13.81
CA TYR A 209 0.69 -8.78 -14.71
C TYR A 209 -0.57 -8.27 -13.98
N MET A 210 -0.59 -8.33 -12.64
CA MET A 210 -1.70 -7.85 -11.81
C MET A 210 -1.47 -6.42 -11.30
N LEU A 211 -0.33 -5.80 -11.66
CA LEU A 211 0.12 -4.50 -11.17
C LEU A 211 0.13 -3.44 -12.27
N ASP A 212 -0.09 -2.19 -11.89
CA ASP A 212 0.11 -1.05 -12.80
C ASP A 212 1.60 -0.72 -13.00
N LEU A 213 2.39 -0.87 -11.94
CA LEU A 213 3.84 -0.63 -11.91
C LEU A 213 4.49 -1.62 -10.93
N HIS A 214 5.57 -2.27 -11.35
CA HIS A 214 6.32 -3.23 -10.55
C HIS A 214 7.75 -2.73 -10.39
N LEU A 215 8.12 -2.41 -9.15
CA LEU A 215 9.45 -1.90 -8.80
C LEU A 215 10.22 -2.95 -8.02
N LEU A 216 11.50 -3.10 -8.32
CA LEU A 216 12.45 -3.86 -7.53
C LEU A 216 13.38 -2.90 -6.80
N VAL A 217 13.50 -3.07 -5.49
CA VAL A 217 14.47 -2.33 -4.67
C VAL A 217 15.57 -3.29 -4.26
N HIS A 218 16.82 -2.97 -4.57
CA HIS A 218 17.98 -3.78 -4.17
C HIS A 218 19.21 -2.93 -3.94
N ALA A 219 20.14 -3.43 -3.12
CA ALA A 219 21.39 -2.72 -2.85
C ALA A 219 22.45 -3.05 -3.91
N ILE A 220 23.23 -2.05 -4.31
CA ILE A 220 24.45 -2.23 -5.10
C ILE A 220 25.63 -1.50 -4.47
N PRO A 221 26.89 -1.89 -4.77
CA PRO A 221 28.06 -1.15 -4.34
C PRO A 221 28.08 0.28 -4.89
N ASN A 222 28.40 1.26 -4.04
CA ASN A 222 28.37 2.68 -4.41
C ASN A 222 29.52 3.06 -5.35
N THR A 223 30.73 2.56 -5.08
CA THR A 223 31.94 2.89 -5.85
C THR A 223 32.56 1.66 -6.51
N ALA A 224 33.46 1.88 -7.47
CA ALA A 224 34.27 0.79 -8.05
C ALA A 224 35.12 0.06 -7.00
N ALA A 225 35.55 0.75 -5.93
CA ALA A 225 36.26 0.12 -4.81
C ALA A 225 35.32 -0.74 -3.96
N ASP A 226 34.08 -0.30 -3.73
CA ASP A 226 33.05 -1.13 -3.10
C ASP A 226 32.73 -2.36 -3.94
N ALA A 227 32.61 -2.20 -5.25
CA ALA A 227 32.33 -3.29 -6.17
C ALA A 227 33.45 -4.33 -6.18
N ARG A 228 34.72 -3.91 -6.16
CA ARG A 228 35.86 -4.84 -6.00
C ARG A 228 35.84 -5.59 -4.67
N ARG A 229 35.35 -4.98 -3.59
CA ARG A 229 35.20 -5.65 -2.29
C ARG A 229 34.06 -6.66 -2.27
N VAL A 230 32.92 -6.32 -2.88
CA VAL A 230 31.71 -7.17 -2.87
C VAL A 230 31.79 -8.30 -3.90
N TYR A 231 32.30 -8.02 -5.10
CA TYR A 231 32.31 -8.96 -6.24
C TYR A 231 33.71 -9.46 -6.61
N GLY A 232 34.78 -8.84 -6.10
CA GLY A 232 36.14 -9.28 -6.40
C GLY A 232 36.49 -10.61 -5.76
N ASN A 233 37.52 -11.26 -6.30
CA ASN A 233 37.99 -12.54 -5.76
C ASN A 233 38.52 -12.35 -4.33
N LYS A 234 38.13 -13.25 -3.43
CA LYS A 234 38.49 -13.27 -1.99
C LYS A 234 40.00 -13.26 -1.66
N HIS A 235 40.88 -13.23 -2.66
CA HIS A 235 42.32 -13.25 -2.51
C HIS A 235 42.99 -11.86 -2.45
N GLU A 236 42.27 -10.79 -2.81
CA GLU A 236 42.84 -9.43 -2.78
C GLU A 236 42.31 -8.63 -1.59
N GLY A 237 43.14 -8.50 -0.56
CA GLY A 237 43.01 -7.47 0.47
C GLY A 237 41.98 -7.75 1.57
N LYS A 238 42.46 -8.21 2.73
CA LYS A 238 41.74 -8.14 4.02
C LYS A 238 41.63 -6.69 4.51
N GLY A 239 40.90 -5.85 3.78
CA GLY A 239 40.45 -4.57 4.32
C GLY A 239 39.24 -4.80 5.21
N GLU A 240 39.33 -4.50 6.49
CA GLU A 240 38.23 -4.64 7.48
C GLU A 240 37.07 -3.65 7.27
N GLN A 241 37.13 -2.80 6.23
CA GLN A 241 36.15 -1.75 6.01
C GLN A 241 34.97 -2.28 5.18
N GLU A 242 33.76 -2.17 5.73
CA GLU A 242 32.52 -2.52 5.02
C GLU A 242 32.39 -1.72 3.71
N ALA A 243 31.82 -2.37 2.70
CA ALA A 243 31.55 -1.74 1.42
C ALA A 243 30.37 -0.77 1.55
N GLY A 244 30.52 0.44 1.00
CA GLY A 244 29.41 1.38 0.87
C GLY A 244 28.40 0.85 -0.14
N LEU A 245 27.12 0.82 0.26
CA LEU A 245 26.01 0.38 -0.59
C LEU A 245 25.04 1.54 -0.84
N VAL A 246 24.37 1.50 -1.99
CA VAL A 246 23.27 2.40 -2.36
C VAL A 246 22.04 1.57 -2.72
N GLU A 247 20.84 2.10 -2.48
CA GLU A 247 19.61 1.46 -2.89
C GLU A 247 19.31 1.82 -4.34
N VAL A 248 19.05 0.82 -5.17
CA VAL A 248 18.58 0.99 -6.54
C VAL A 248 17.11 0.66 -6.59
N ILE A 249 16.34 1.52 -7.24
CA ILE A 249 14.96 1.24 -7.62
C ILE A 249 14.94 1.01 -9.12
N GLU A 250 14.54 -0.18 -9.53
CA GLU A 250 14.43 -0.61 -10.92
C GLU A 250 12.95 -0.86 -11.28
N VAL A 251 12.54 -0.44 -12.48
CA VAL A 251 11.21 -0.73 -13.02
C VAL A 251 11.22 -2.06 -13.77
N LEU A 252 10.71 -3.11 -13.14
CA LEU A 252 10.60 -4.45 -13.74
C LEU A 252 9.46 -4.54 -14.75
N GLN A 253 8.35 -3.85 -14.48
CA GLN A 253 7.17 -3.86 -15.35
C GLN A 253 6.38 -2.56 -15.20
N ASP A 254 5.87 -2.06 -16.32
CA ASP A 254 5.00 -0.89 -16.42
C ASP A 254 3.83 -1.25 -17.34
N ARG A 255 2.59 -1.07 -16.89
CA ARG A 255 1.40 -1.34 -17.71
C ARG A 255 1.39 -0.58 -19.04
N HIS A 256 2.05 0.57 -19.09
CA HIS A 256 2.16 1.41 -20.29
C HIS A 256 3.47 1.18 -21.06
N GLY A 257 4.37 0.33 -20.57
CA GLY A 257 5.63 -0.06 -21.22
C GLY A 257 6.72 1.02 -21.29
N SER A 258 6.41 2.28 -20.99
CA SER A 258 7.31 3.43 -21.22
C SER A 258 8.50 3.55 -20.25
N ARG A 259 8.49 2.78 -19.17
CA ARG A 259 9.44 2.90 -18.05
C ARG A 259 10.21 1.62 -17.74
N VAL A 260 9.92 0.50 -18.41
CA VAL A 260 10.62 -0.77 -18.17
C VAL A 260 12.13 -0.57 -18.35
N ASP A 261 12.93 -1.21 -17.50
CA ASP A 261 14.39 -1.13 -17.44
C ASP A 261 14.96 0.25 -17.02
N LYS A 262 14.10 1.23 -16.70
CA LYS A 262 14.55 2.46 -16.05
C LYS A 262 14.85 2.19 -14.59
N TRP A 263 15.85 2.88 -14.08
CA TRP A 263 16.27 2.77 -12.69
C TRP A 263 16.83 4.10 -12.19
N THR A 264 16.82 4.27 -10.88
CA THR A 264 17.51 5.37 -10.18
C THR A 264 18.19 4.82 -8.93
N ALA A 265 19.24 5.50 -8.46
CA ALA A 265 19.96 5.16 -7.25
C ALA A 265 19.69 6.22 -6.16
N LEU A 266 19.35 5.73 -4.98
CA LEU A 266 19.00 6.53 -3.83
C LEU A 266 19.97 6.27 -2.69
N THR A 267 20.29 7.34 -1.97
CA THR A 267 20.84 7.24 -0.63
C THR A 267 19.78 7.60 0.39
N LEU A 268 19.68 6.76 1.41
CA LEU A 268 18.94 7.09 2.61
C LEU A 268 19.87 7.93 3.48
N ASP A 269 19.55 9.21 3.64
CA ASP A 269 20.20 9.99 4.70
C ASP A 269 19.76 9.46 6.09
N THR A 270 20.45 9.86 7.14
CA THR A 270 20.10 9.48 8.53
C THR A 270 18.71 9.95 8.95
N SER A 271 18.15 10.96 8.29
CA SER A 271 16.77 11.44 8.42
C SER A 271 15.76 10.72 7.51
N SER A 272 16.22 9.78 6.68
CA SER A 272 15.45 9.09 5.65
C SER A 272 14.79 9.99 4.61
N ASN A 273 15.39 11.14 4.32
CA ASN A 273 15.15 11.78 3.04
C ASN A 273 15.83 10.94 1.96
N LEU A 274 15.11 10.80 0.86
CA LEU A 274 15.66 10.22 -0.36
C LEU A 274 16.49 11.32 -1.03
N ALA A 275 17.81 11.20 -0.98
CA ALA A 275 18.68 11.98 -1.83
C ALA A 275 18.96 11.13 -3.08
N GLU A 276 18.46 11.61 -4.22
CA GLU A 276 18.78 11.03 -5.53
C GLU A 276 20.26 11.30 -5.82
N LEU A 277 21.01 10.24 -6.15
CA LEU A 277 22.44 10.35 -6.41
C LEU A 277 22.75 10.68 -7.88
N LEU A 278 21.86 10.33 -8.82
CA LEU A 278 22.09 10.39 -10.26
C LEU A 278 20.80 10.52 -11.05
#